data_AF-A0A661JVI9-F1
#
_entry.id   AF-A0A661JVI9-F1
#
_cell.length_a   1.000
_cell.length_b   1.000
_cell.length_c   1.000
_cell.angle_alpha   90.00
_cell.angle_beta   90.00
_cell.angle_gamma   90.00
#
_symmetry.space_group_name_H-M   'P 1'
#
loop_
_entity.id
_entity.type
_entity.pdbx_description
1 polymer ?
#
loop_
_entity_poly.entity_id
_entity_poly.type
_entity_poly.pdbx_seq_one_letter_code
_entity_poly.pdbx_strand_id
1 'polypeptide(L)'
;RHNDFYKTASVKVMGKKPGSFISKRGRAITYALTIPRNAPNRENAIEFVKFLLGNQGREIIMRDGQGSISPALASGFSNLPEELKPLCKPE
;
A
#
# COMPACT_ATOMS: atom_id res chain seq x y z
N ARG A 1 7.40 7.77 5.08
CA ARG A 1 8.42 8.85 4.97
C ARG A 1 7.82 10.27 4.98
N HIS A 2 6.63 10.52 4.42
CA HIS A 2 6.05 11.88 4.37
C HIS A 2 4.86 12.13 5.32
N ASN A 3 4.57 11.21 6.25
CA ASN A 3 3.39 11.33 7.12
C ASN A 3 3.39 12.63 7.94
N ASP A 4 4.53 13.07 8.44
CA ASP A 4 4.58 14.28 9.28
C ASP A 4 4.35 15.55 8.47
N PHE A 5 4.86 15.62 7.24
CA PHE A 5 4.53 16.69 6.30
C PHE A 5 3.03 16.71 5.97
N TYR A 6 2.45 15.57 5.62
CA TYR A 6 1.03 15.50 5.24
C TYR A 6 0.08 15.86 6.39
N LYS A 7 0.45 15.57 7.65
CA LYS A 7 -0.36 15.91 8.83
C LYS A 7 -0.51 17.43 9.04
N THR A 8 0.34 18.26 8.42
CA THR A 8 0.23 19.73 8.48
C THR A 8 -1.02 20.24 7.76
N ALA A 9 -1.47 19.51 6.72
CA ALA A 9 -2.71 19.83 6.03
C ALA A 9 -3.92 19.29 6.79
N SER A 10 -4.95 20.11 6.94
CA SER A 10 -6.25 19.67 7.45
C SER A 10 -7.41 20.40 6.80
N VAL A 11 -8.53 19.71 6.65
CA VAL A 11 -9.77 20.27 6.14
C VAL A 11 -10.91 20.02 7.13
N LYS A 12 -11.79 21.01 7.26
CA LYS A 12 -13.00 20.93 8.09
C LYS A 12 -14.15 20.49 7.20
N VAL A 13 -14.75 19.35 7.50
CA VAL A 13 -15.89 18.78 6.74
C VAL A 13 -17.09 18.58 7.65
N MET A 14 -18.30 18.52 7.10
CA MET A 14 -19.50 18.27 7.91
C MET A 14 -19.39 16.93 8.65
N GLY A 15 -19.77 16.96 9.92
CA GLY A 15 -19.89 15.78 10.76
C GLY A 15 -21.23 15.09 10.58
N LYS A 16 -21.47 14.06 11.40
CA LYS A 16 -22.68 13.22 11.32
C LYS A 16 -23.97 13.96 11.71
N LYS A 17 -23.89 15.08 12.43
CA LYS A 17 -25.05 15.86 12.88
C LYS A 17 -25.10 17.21 12.14
N PRO A 18 -26.29 17.75 11.83
CA PRO A 18 -26.42 19.11 11.31
C PRO A 18 -25.67 20.13 12.20
N GLY A 19 -24.92 21.05 11.58
CA GLY A 19 -24.10 22.03 12.28
C GLY A 19 -22.82 21.47 12.94
N SER A 20 -22.60 20.15 12.94
CA SER A 20 -21.35 19.57 13.42
C SER A 20 -20.28 19.51 12.33
N PHE A 21 -19.02 19.55 12.76
CA PHE A 21 -17.88 19.44 11.85
C PHE A 21 -16.85 18.46 12.41
N ILE A 22 -16.12 17.80 11.51
CA ILE A 22 -14.96 16.98 11.83
C ILE A 22 -13.73 17.50 11.07
N SER A 23 -12.57 17.40 11.68
CA SER A 23 -11.29 17.71 11.03
C SER A 23 -10.71 16.44 10.40
N LYS A 24 -10.37 16.50 9.12
CA LYS A 24 -9.62 15.45 8.42
C LYS A 24 -8.18 15.96 8.25
N ARG A 25 -7.21 15.23 8.80
CA ARG A 25 -5.78 15.52 8.62
C ARG A 25 -5.21 14.69 7.48
N GLY A 26 -4.27 15.27 6.75
CA GLY A 26 -3.57 14.58 5.67
C GLY A 26 -2.76 13.39 6.19
N ARG A 27 -2.64 12.36 5.34
CA ARG A 27 -1.77 11.20 5.52
C ARG A 27 -1.06 10.93 4.21
N ALA A 28 0.14 10.35 4.27
CA ALA A 28 0.89 10.00 3.07
C ALA A 28 0.05 9.09 2.16
N ILE A 29 0.16 9.30 0.85
CA ILE A 29 -0.48 8.47 -0.16
C ILE A 29 0.34 7.19 -0.28
N THR A 30 -0.28 6.05 0.03
CA THR A 30 0.34 4.71 -0.04
C THR A 30 -0.52 3.79 -0.87
N TYR A 31 0.09 3.13 -1.85
CA TYR A 31 -0.57 2.09 -2.64
C TYR A 31 -0.43 0.74 -1.97
N ALA A 32 -1.47 -0.07 -2.09
CA ALA A 32 -1.51 -1.45 -1.63
C ALA A 32 -2.10 -2.34 -2.73
N LEU A 33 -1.75 -3.61 -2.71
CA LEU A 33 -2.29 -4.63 -3.60
C LEU A 33 -2.58 -5.91 -2.82
N THR A 34 -3.38 -6.81 -3.40
CA THR A 34 -3.70 -8.10 -2.80
C THR A 34 -3.96 -9.13 -3.90
N ILE A 35 -3.87 -10.41 -3.55
CA ILE A 35 -4.37 -11.52 -4.38
C ILE A 35 -5.72 -11.95 -3.78
N PRO A 36 -6.85 -11.75 -4.49
CA PRO A 36 -8.16 -12.19 -4.02
C PRO A 36 -8.17 -13.69 -3.66
N ARG A 37 -8.96 -14.05 -2.64
CA ARG A 37 -9.06 -15.46 -2.19
C ARG A 37 -9.53 -16.40 -3.29
N ASN A 38 -10.39 -15.92 -4.18
CA ASN A 38 -10.97 -16.65 -5.30
C ASN A 38 -10.31 -16.28 -6.65
N ALA A 39 -9.04 -15.85 -6.66
CA ALA A 39 -8.34 -15.54 -7.90
C ALA A 39 -8.33 -16.79 -8.82
N PRO A 40 -8.88 -16.70 -10.06
CA PRO A 40 -9.04 -17.85 -10.93
C PRO A 40 -7.71 -18.43 -11.42
N ASN A 41 -6.65 -17.62 -11.37
CA ASN A 41 -5.29 -18.03 -11.65
C ASN A 41 -4.35 -17.49 -10.56
N ARG A 42 -4.29 -18.21 -9.45
CA ARG A 42 -3.53 -17.81 -8.26
C ARG A 42 -2.02 -17.83 -8.49
N GLU A 43 -1.53 -18.78 -9.27
CA GLU A 43 -0.11 -18.94 -9.59
C GLU A 43 0.43 -17.73 -10.35
N ASN A 44 -0.23 -17.33 -11.44
CA ASN A 44 0.18 -16.14 -12.20
C ASN A 44 0.00 -14.84 -11.40
N ALA A 45 -0.97 -14.79 -10.49
CA ALA A 45 -1.10 -13.65 -9.57
C ALA A 45 0.11 -13.55 -8.63
N ILE A 46 0.61 -14.68 -8.12
CA ILE A 46 1.84 -14.71 -7.30
C ILE A 46 3.04 -14.24 -8.14
N GLU A 47 3.21 -14.75 -9.35
CA GLU A 47 4.31 -14.34 -10.24
C GLU A 47 4.25 -12.84 -10.59
N PHE A 48 3.06 -12.31 -10.83
CA PHE A 48 2.89 -10.87 -11.04
C PHE A 48 3.30 -10.05 -9.80
N VAL A 49 2.91 -10.48 -8.61
CA VAL A 49 3.30 -9.78 -7.37
C VAL A 49 4.81 -9.88 -7.14
N LYS A 50 5.43 -11.03 -7.40
CA LYS A 50 6.91 -11.17 -7.35
C LYS A 50 7.59 -10.20 -8.30
N PHE A 51 7.14 -10.13 -9.54
CA PHE A 51 7.65 -9.20 -10.53
C PHE A 51 7.54 -7.74 -10.05
N LEU A 52 6.35 -7.35 -9.58
CA LEU A 52 6.05 -6.00 -9.13
C LEU A 52 6.92 -5.58 -7.94
N LEU A 53 7.11 -6.47 -6.96
CA LEU A 53 7.91 -6.21 -5.75
C LEU A 53 9.42 -6.43 -5.97
N GLY A 54 9.80 -7.14 -7.03
CA GLY A 54 11.19 -7.42 -7.41
C GLY A 54 11.95 -6.20 -7.94
N ASN A 55 13.20 -6.39 -8.35
CA ASN A 55 14.06 -5.30 -8.86
C ASN A 55 13.41 -4.56 -10.04
N GLN A 56 12.98 -5.30 -11.06
CA GLN A 56 12.44 -4.72 -12.28
C GLN A 56 11.14 -3.93 -12.06
N GLY A 57 10.18 -4.48 -11.31
CA GLY A 57 8.93 -3.77 -11.00
C GLY A 57 9.18 -2.49 -10.21
N ARG A 58 10.08 -2.52 -9.23
CA ARG A 58 10.46 -1.34 -8.44
C ARG A 58 11.13 -0.26 -9.29
N GLU A 59 12.02 -0.63 -10.21
CA GLU A 59 12.67 0.32 -11.12
C GLU A 59 11.67 1.06 -12.01
N ILE A 60 10.66 0.36 -12.52
CA ILE A 60 9.58 0.96 -13.32
C ILE A 60 8.81 1.98 -12.47
N ILE A 61 8.33 1.58 -11.29
CA ILE A 61 7.57 2.45 -10.38
C ILE A 61 8.38 3.70 -10.00
N MET A 62 9.68 3.54 -9.72
CA MET A 62 10.57 4.65 -9.39
C MET A 62 10.80 5.60 -10.57
N ARG A 63 10.93 5.08 -11.79
CA ARG A 63 11.07 5.89 -13.01
C ARG A 63 9.82 6.74 -13.26
N ASP A 64 8.65 6.22 -12.91
CA ASP A 64 7.37 6.92 -13.04
C ASP A 64 7.07 7.86 -11.85
N GLY A 65 8.07 8.14 -11.01
CA GLY A 65 7.99 9.13 -9.94
C GLY A 65 7.33 8.64 -8.66
N GLN A 66 7.04 7.34 -8.55
CA GLN A 66 6.51 6.75 -7.32
C GLN A 66 7.62 6.06 -6.52
N GLY A 67 7.76 6.41 -5.25
CA GLY A 67 8.67 5.69 -4.35
C GLY A 67 8.14 4.28 -4.08
N SER A 68 9.03 3.28 -4.03
CA SER A 68 8.68 1.92 -3.59
C SER A 68 9.05 1.70 -2.13
N ILE A 69 8.24 0.92 -1.40
CA ILE A 69 8.57 0.47 -0.04
C ILE A 69 9.21 -0.91 -0.17
N SER A 70 10.46 -1.05 0.24
CA SER A 70 11.20 -2.30 0.13
C SER A 70 11.98 -2.63 1.41
N PRO A 71 11.82 -3.82 1.99
CA PRO A 71 10.79 -4.83 1.67
C PRO A 71 9.37 -4.27 1.85
N ALA A 72 8.42 -4.79 1.06
CA ALA A 72 7.03 -4.31 1.11
C ALA A 72 6.39 -4.61 2.47
N LEU A 73 5.52 -3.72 2.94
CA LEU A 73 4.78 -3.94 4.19
C LEU A 73 3.57 -4.83 3.91
N ALA A 74 3.39 -5.87 4.71
CA ALA A 74 2.29 -6.82 4.55
C ALA A 74 1.44 -6.91 5.82
N SER A 75 0.21 -6.40 5.71
CA SER A 75 -0.84 -6.66 6.68
C SER A 75 -1.26 -8.13 6.59
N GLY A 76 -1.04 -8.91 7.66
CA GLY A 76 -1.24 -10.36 7.64
C GLY A 76 -0.10 -11.13 6.97
N PHE A 77 1.15 -10.73 7.19
CA PHE A 77 2.38 -11.37 6.67
C PHE A 77 2.37 -12.91 6.78
N SER A 78 1.84 -13.47 7.87
CA SER A 78 1.74 -14.92 8.07
C SER A 78 0.85 -15.64 7.04
N ASN A 79 -0.08 -14.94 6.41
CA ASN A 79 -1.00 -15.48 5.41
C ASN A 79 -0.47 -15.35 3.97
N LEU A 80 0.72 -14.76 3.79
CA LEU A 80 1.32 -14.65 2.46
C LEU A 80 1.76 -16.04 1.95
N PRO A 81 1.65 -16.29 0.63
CA PRO A 81 2.38 -17.37 -0.03
C PRO A 81 3.87 -17.31 0.34
N GLU A 82 4.50 -18.47 0.56
CA GLU A 82 5.92 -18.56 0.96
C GLU A 82 6.83 -17.82 -0.02
N GLU A 83 6.47 -17.83 -1.29
CA GLU A 83 7.25 -17.23 -2.36
C GLU A 83 7.23 -15.69 -2.36
N LEU A 84 6.29 -15.08 -1.62
CA LEU A 84 6.21 -13.63 -1.43
C LEU A 84 6.85 -13.16 -0.13
N LYS A 85 7.03 -14.03 0.87
CA LYS A 85 7.60 -13.66 2.17
C LYS A 85 9.00 -13.01 2.08
N PRO A 86 9.93 -13.48 1.22
CA PRO A 86 11.25 -12.85 1.08
C PRO A 86 11.21 -11.40 0.57
N LEU A 87 10.13 -10.99 -0.11
CA LEU A 87 9.95 -9.65 -0.67
C LEU A 87 9.20 -8.70 0.27
N CYS A 88 8.71 -9.22 1.40
CA CYS A 88 7.82 -8.53 2.31
C CYS A 88 8.38 -8.53 3.74
N LYS A 89 7.79 -7.70 4.59
CA LYS A 89 7.94 -7.73 6.04
C LYS A 89 6.60 -7.39 6.71
N PRO A 90 6.38 -7.76 7.98
CA PRO A 90 5.22 -7.31 8.73
C PRO A 90 5.10 -5.77 8.72
N GLU A 91 3.87 -5.28 8.64
CA GLU A 91 3.53 -3.85 8.77
C GLU A 91 3.80 -3.31 10.19
#